data_AF-A0A5D2LEW1-F1
#
_entry.id   AF-A0A5D2LEW1-F1
#
_cell.length_a   1.000
_cell.length_b   1.000
_cell.length_c   1.000
_cell.angle_alpha   90.00
_cell.angle_beta   90.00
_cell.angle_gamma   90.00
#
_symmetry.space_group_name_H-M   'P 1'
#
loop_
_entity.id
_entity.type
_entity.pdbx_description
1 polymer ?
#
loop_
_entity_poly.entity_id
_entity_poly.type
_entity_poly.pdbx_seq_one_letter_code
_entity_poly.pdbx_strand_id
1 'polypeptide(L)'
;MEDAAVQPSLVIVYFGGNDSTEPHPSGLGPHVPLPEYVENMKKIAMHLKGLSENTHVMFLSTPPVNEGQILESFGKCGRTNEGCRIYSEACLKLCQEVDIKCIDLWTAIQQRDDWKTVCFTDGIHLSSEGSKLVGEEILKALAEEPSLCWRSLPTEFDEDSVFDPVDEEGKNINISNL
;
A
#
# COMPACT_ATOMS: atom_id res chain seq x y z
N MET A 1 -1.97 20.72 1.20
CA MET A 1 -2.28 19.88 2.37
C MET A 1 -1.78 20.52 3.65
N GLU A 2 -0.66 21.25 3.67
CA GLU A 2 -0.15 21.94 4.87
C GLU A 2 -1.20 22.83 5.57
N ASP A 3 -2.06 23.55 4.83
CA ASP A 3 -3.08 24.44 5.41
C ASP A 3 -4.46 23.77 5.67
N ALA A 4 -4.55 22.44 5.61
CA ALA A 4 -5.82 21.75 5.89
C ALA A 4 -6.14 21.80 7.39
N ALA A 5 -7.41 22.08 7.73
CA ALA A 5 -7.89 22.10 9.10
C ALA A 5 -7.74 20.74 9.82
N VAL A 6 -7.68 19.65 9.06
CA VAL A 6 -7.44 18.28 9.53
C VAL A 6 -6.40 17.63 8.64
N GLN A 7 -5.34 17.11 9.24
CA GLN A 7 -4.31 16.32 8.56
C GLN A 7 -4.67 14.84 8.56
N PRO A 8 -4.24 14.05 7.55
CA PRO A 8 -4.51 12.63 7.52
C PRO A 8 -3.81 11.89 8.67
N SER A 9 -4.52 10.99 9.34
CA SER A 9 -3.97 10.15 10.41
C SER A 9 -3.03 9.06 9.89
N LEU A 10 -3.24 8.59 8.66
CA LEU A 10 -2.44 7.59 7.97
C LEU A 10 -2.28 7.98 6.49
N VAL A 11 -1.06 7.92 5.99
CA VAL A 11 -0.74 8.03 4.57
C VAL A 11 0.03 6.77 4.14
N ILE A 12 -0.48 6.07 3.14
CA ILE A 12 0.20 4.93 2.52
C ILE A 12 0.73 5.36 1.15
N VAL A 13 2.05 5.31 0.97
CA VAL A 13 2.73 5.66 -0.29
C VAL A 13 3.04 4.41 -1.08
N TYR A 14 2.64 4.38 -2.35
CA TYR A 14 2.81 3.21 -3.22
C TYR A 14 3.27 3.62 -4.62
N PHE A 15 4.59 3.71 -4.81
CA PHE A 15 5.25 4.01 -6.08
C PHE A 15 6.41 3.03 -6.34
N GLY A 16 6.82 2.92 -7.60
CA GLY A 16 7.93 2.06 -8.02
C GLY A 16 7.59 1.12 -9.18
N GLY A 17 6.34 0.67 -9.31
CA GLY A 17 5.96 -0.27 -10.39
C GLY A 17 6.07 0.32 -11.80
N ASN A 18 5.90 1.63 -11.94
CA ASN A 18 6.10 2.33 -13.21
C ASN A 18 7.57 2.77 -13.38
N ASP A 19 8.15 3.29 -12.31
CA ASP A 19 9.54 3.74 -12.21
C ASP A 19 10.52 2.63 -12.60
N SER A 20 10.24 1.39 -12.21
CA SER A 20 11.05 0.20 -12.49
C SER A 20 10.88 -0.38 -13.90
N THR A 21 10.18 0.31 -14.81
CA THR A 21 10.12 -0.08 -16.23
C THR A 21 11.51 0.02 -16.85
N GLU A 22 11.85 -0.88 -17.78
CA GLU A 22 13.10 -0.79 -18.54
C GLU A 22 13.18 0.54 -19.32
N PRO A 23 14.35 1.21 -19.34
CA PRO A 23 14.50 2.47 -20.04
C PRO A 23 14.33 2.30 -21.56
N HIS A 24 13.50 3.14 -22.17
CA HIS A 24 13.39 3.18 -23.62
C HIS A 24 14.54 4.01 -24.23
N PRO A 25 15.14 3.60 -25.37
CA PRO A 25 16.23 4.34 -26.00
C PRO A 25 15.94 5.80 -26.36
N SER A 26 14.66 6.16 -26.54
CA SER A 26 14.25 7.55 -26.80
C SER A 26 14.29 8.45 -25.56
N GLY A 27 14.50 7.88 -24.36
CA GLY A 27 14.36 8.59 -23.08
C GLY A 27 12.92 8.95 -22.71
N LEU A 28 11.92 8.40 -23.41
CA LEU A 28 10.50 8.61 -23.11
C LEU A 28 9.94 7.39 -22.39
N GLY A 29 8.97 7.61 -21.51
CA GLY A 29 8.27 6.54 -20.81
C GLY A 29 8.20 6.78 -19.30
N PRO A 30 7.69 5.79 -18.55
CA PRO A 30 7.49 5.91 -17.11
C PRO A 30 8.76 5.61 -16.28
N HIS A 31 9.85 5.17 -16.91
CA HIS A 31 11.09 4.83 -16.21
C HIS A 31 11.65 6.03 -15.45
N VAL A 32 12.04 5.80 -14.20
CA VAL A 32 12.76 6.77 -13.37
C VAL A 32 14.04 6.10 -12.89
N PRO A 33 15.25 6.62 -13.22
CA PRO A 33 16.49 6.00 -12.78
C PRO A 33 16.55 5.79 -11.26
N LEU A 34 17.07 4.64 -10.82
CA LEU A 34 17.06 4.24 -9.40
C LEU A 34 17.54 5.34 -8.41
N PRO A 35 18.63 6.10 -8.66
CA PRO A 35 19.03 7.17 -7.76
C PRO A 35 18.00 8.31 -7.66
N GLU A 36 17.34 8.64 -8.77
CA GLU A 36 16.28 9.65 -8.82
C GLU A 36 15.01 9.15 -8.13
N TYR A 37 14.65 7.88 -8.33
CA TYR A 37 13.55 7.24 -7.60
C TYR A 37 13.76 7.36 -6.09
N VAL A 38 14.94 6.95 -5.57
CA VAL A 38 15.25 7.03 -4.14
C VAL A 38 15.16 8.47 -3.62
N GLU A 39 15.69 9.43 -4.36
CA GLU A 39 15.63 10.85 -3.97
C GLU A 39 14.19 11.38 -3.97
N ASN A 40 13.37 11.00 -4.95
CA ASN A 40 11.96 11.39 -5.02
C ASN A 40 11.16 10.77 -3.87
N MET A 41 11.35 9.48 -3.59
CA MET A 41 10.72 8.81 -2.46
C MET A 41 11.15 9.43 -1.12
N LYS A 42 12.41 9.85 -1.00
CA LYS A 42 12.92 10.54 0.20
C LYS A 42 12.24 11.90 0.40
N LYS A 43 12.08 12.69 -0.66
CA LYS A 43 11.35 13.97 -0.60
C LYS A 43 9.91 13.77 -0.16
N ILE A 44 9.22 12.77 -0.72
CA ILE A 44 7.85 12.42 -0.34
C ILE A 44 7.80 12.02 1.14
N ALA A 45 8.68 11.11 1.57
CA ALA A 45 8.79 10.66 2.95
C ALA A 45 8.96 11.83 3.94
N MET A 46 9.93 12.71 3.67
CA MET A 46 10.23 13.85 4.54
C MET A 46 9.09 14.87 4.58
N HIS A 47 8.44 15.13 3.44
CA HIS A 47 7.27 16.01 3.40
C HIS A 47 6.12 15.45 4.24
N LEU A 48 5.79 14.17 4.06
CA LEU A 48 4.69 13.52 4.78
C LEU A 48 4.94 13.42 6.29
N LYS A 49 6.18 13.10 6.71
CA LYS A 49 6.58 13.14 8.14
C LYS A 49 6.44 14.54 8.74
N GLY A 50 6.57 15.58 7.93
CA GLY A 50 6.47 16.98 8.36
C GLY A 50 5.03 17.51 8.44
N LEU A 51 4.01 16.77 7.99
CA LEU A 51 2.62 17.27 7.95
C LEU A 51 2.02 17.44 9.35
N SER A 52 2.25 16.49 10.25
CA SER A 52 1.75 16.50 11.62
C SER A 52 2.43 15.41 12.45
N GLU A 53 2.58 15.63 13.76
CA GLU A 53 3.05 14.61 14.71
C GLU A 53 2.11 13.39 14.80
N ASN A 54 0.84 13.56 14.40
CA ASN A 54 -0.17 12.50 14.41
C ASN A 54 -0.34 11.80 13.04
N THR A 55 0.36 12.26 11.99
CA THR A 55 0.33 11.61 10.67
C THR A 55 1.28 10.42 10.67
N HIS A 56 0.75 9.20 10.63
CA HIS A 56 1.57 8.02 10.42
C HIS A 56 1.79 7.83 8.93
N VAL A 57 3.02 7.50 8.55
CA VAL A 57 3.41 7.30 7.16
C VAL A 57 3.89 5.86 6.99
N MET A 58 3.37 5.19 5.98
CA MET A 58 3.74 3.82 5.61
C MET A 58 4.01 3.75 4.12
N PHE A 59 5.00 2.98 3.72
CA PHE A 59 5.33 2.74 2.33
C PHE A 59 5.00 1.30 1.94
N LEU A 60 4.62 1.11 0.69
CA LEU A 60 4.54 -0.20 0.04
C LEU A 60 5.67 -0.28 -0.97
N SER A 61 6.49 -1.32 -0.89
CA SER A 61 7.58 -1.53 -1.84
C SER A 61 7.03 -1.92 -3.22
N THR A 62 7.88 -1.86 -4.24
CA THR A 62 7.50 -2.25 -5.61
C THR A 62 7.04 -3.72 -5.62
N PRO A 63 5.85 -4.06 -6.13
CA PRO A 63 5.36 -5.44 -6.15
C PRO A 63 6.14 -6.27 -7.18
N PRO A 64 6.08 -7.61 -7.12
CA PRO A 64 6.63 -8.46 -8.16
C PRO A 64 5.74 -8.39 -9.41
N VAL A 65 6.26 -8.86 -10.55
CA VAL A 65 5.50 -8.94 -11.81
C VAL A 65 5.61 -10.33 -12.43
N ASN A 66 4.60 -10.72 -13.22
CA ASN A 66 4.63 -11.92 -14.04
C ASN A 66 4.96 -11.59 -15.49
N GLU A 67 6.24 -11.67 -15.84
CA GLU A 67 6.77 -11.39 -17.19
C GLU A 67 6.11 -12.23 -18.30
N GLY A 68 5.76 -13.49 -18.00
CA GLY A 68 5.09 -14.37 -18.96
C GLY A 68 3.70 -13.87 -19.31
N GLN A 69 2.90 -13.54 -18.29
CA GLN A 69 1.55 -12.99 -18.49
C GLN A 69 1.57 -11.58 -19.09
N ILE A 70 2.60 -10.77 -18.79
CA ILE A 70 2.83 -9.48 -19.46
C ILE A 70 3.03 -9.68 -20.95
N LEU A 71 3.88 -10.63 -21.34
CA LEU A 71 4.12 -10.94 -22.74
C LEU A 71 2.85 -11.41 -23.45
N GLU A 72 2.05 -12.25 -22.80
CA GLU A 72 0.76 -12.72 -23.32
C GLU A 72 -0.26 -11.57 -23.47
N SER A 73 -0.33 -10.67 -22.49
CA SER A 73 -1.34 -9.60 -22.44
C SER A 73 -1.00 -8.42 -23.34
N PHE A 74 0.29 -8.07 -23.46
CA PHE A 74 0.74 -6.83 -24.12
C PHE A 74 1.66 -7.06 -25.31
N GLY A 75 2.09 -8.29 -25.57
CA GLY A 75 2.99 -8.64 -26.70
C GLY A 75 4.43 -8.14 -26.55
N LYS A 76 4.78 -7.48 -25.45
CA LYS A 76 6.13 -7.02 -25.13
C LYS A 76 6.36 -6.97 -23.62
N CYS A 77 7.58 -7.28 -23.21
CA CYS A 77 7.99 -7.17 -21.81
C CYS A 77 8.76 -5.85 -21.62
N GLY A 78 8.16 -4.91 -20.89
CA GLY A 78 8.82 -3.63 -20.52
C GLY A 78 9.22 -3.56 -19.05
N ARG A 79 8.95 -4.61 -18.26
CA ARG A 79 9.23 -4.69 -16.83
C ARG A 79 9.76 -6.08 -16.53
N THR A 80 10.79 -6.16 -15.69
CA THR A 80 11.31 -7.44 -15.21
C THR A 80 11.04 -7.59 -13.72
N ASN A 81 10.81 -8.82 -13.25
CA ASN A 81 10.63 -9.08 -11.83
C ASN A 81 11.89 -8.74 -11.02
N GLU A 82 13.05 -8.89 -11.66
CA GLU A 82 14.34 -8.47 -11.11
C GLU A 82 14.47 -6.94 -11.01
N GLY A 83 14.03 -6.21 -12.04
CA GLY A 83 13.94 -4.75 -11.98
C GLY A 83 13.05 -4.29 -10.83
N CYS A 84 11.88 -4.91 -10.67
CA CYS A 84 10.99 -4.63 -9.52
C CYS A 84 11.66 -4.94 -8.17
N ARG A 85 12.45 -6.02 -8.06
CA ARG A 85 13.21 -6.36 -6.84
C ARG A 85 14.18 -5.26 -6.45
N ILE A 86 14.94 -4.73 -7.41
CA ILE A 86 15.92 -3.66 -7.16
C ILE A 86 15.26 -2.40 -6.60
N TYR A 87 14.10 -1.99 -7.14
CA TYR A 87 13.37 -0.82 -6.64
C TYR A 87 12.69 -1.11 -5.30
N SER A 88 12.20 -2.33 -5.08
CA SER A 88 11.68 -2.78 -3.78
C SER A 88 12.74 -2.64 -2.69
N GLU A 89 13.94 -3.21 -2.91
CA GLU A 89 15.06 -3.16 -1.95
C GLU A 89 15.52 -1.73 -1.67
N ALA A 90 15.57 -0.89 -2.70
CA ALA A 90 15.93 0.52 -2.54
C ALA A 90 14.90 1.30 -1.69
N CYS A 91 13.60 1.03 -1.90
CA CYS A 91 12.53 1.61 -1.10
C CYS A 91 12.59 1.15 0.36
N LEU A 92 12.78 -0.15 0.59
CA LEU A 92 12.93 -0.72 1.93
C LEU A 92 14.12 -0.11 2.68
N LYS A 93 15.28 -0.03 2.02
CA LYS A 93 16.49 0.57 2.59
C LYS A 93 16.27 2.03 2.94
N LEU A 94 15.69 2.82 2.04
CA LEU A 94 15.37 4.21 2.30
C LEU A 94 14.45 4.35 3.52
N CYS A 95 13.37 3.59 3.58
CA CYS A 95 12.40 3.65 4.68
C CYS A 95 13.06 3.29 6.02
N GLN A 96 13.99 2.33 6.04
CA GLN A 96 14.81 2.03 7.20
C GLN A 96 15.68 3.23 7.61
N GLU A 97 16.32 3.92 6.65
CA GLU A 97 17.18 5.09 6.93
C GLU A 97 16.41 6.29 7.49
N VAL A 98 15.14 6.48 7.08
CA VAL A 98 14.31 7.61 7.52
C VAL A 98 13.31 7.25 8.62
N ASP A 99 13.39 6.04 9.17
CA ASP A 99 12.49 5.52 10.21
C ASP A 99 11.01 5.65 9.80
N ILE A 100 10.67 4.94 8.72
CA ILE A 100 9.31 4.78 8.19
C ILE A 100 9.05 3.29 7.99
N LYS A 101 7.85 2.83 8.37
CA LYS A 101 7.41 1.46 8.09
C LYS A 101 7.27 1.25 6.58
N CYS A 102 7.86 0.17 6.06
CA CYS A 102 7.69 -0.23 4.68
C CYS A 102 7.29 -1.71 4.60
N ILE A 103 6.24 -2.00 3.84
CA ILE A 103 5.76 -3.37 3.60
C ILE A 103 6.45 -3.88 2.34
N ASP A 104 7.18 -5.00 2.46
CA ASP A 104 7.84 -5.66 1.35
C ASP A 104 6.85 -6.49 0.51
N LEU A 105 6.15 -5.83 -0.41
CA LEU A 105 5.19 -6.48 -1.30
C LEU A 105 5.86 -7.45 -2.27
N TRP A 106 7.09 -7.17 -2.69
CA TRP A 106 7.87 -8.06 -3.56
C TRP A 106 8.00 -9.44 -2.93
N THR A 107 8.42 -9.49 -1.67
CA THR A 107 8.52 -10.76 -0.93
C THR A 107 7.16 -11.32 -0.56
N ALA A 108 6.27 -10.50 0.01
CA ALA A 108 4.99 -10.97 0.56
C ALA A 108 4.11 -11.68 -0.47
N ILE A 109 3.98 -11.12 -1.68
CA ILE A 109 3.19 -11.74 -2.76
C ILE A 109 3.80 -13.09 -3.18
N GLN A 110 5.13 -13.20 -3.20
CA GLN A 110 5.83 -14.41 -3.64
C GLN A 110 5.92 -15.52 -2.59
N GLN A 111 5.44 -15.31 -1.36
CA GLN A 111 5.37 -16.38 -0.34
C GLN A 111 4.38 -17.49 -0.70
N ARG A 112 3.44 -17.21 -1.62
CA ARG A 112 2.44 -18.17 -2.09
C ARG A 112 2.91 -18.82 -3.39
N ASP A 113 2.92 -20.15 -3.48
CA ASP A 113 3.50 -20.88 -4.62
C ASP A 113 2.90 -20.51 -5.99
N ASP A 114 1.60 -20.27 -6.06
CA ASP A 114 0.86 -19.97 -7.30
C ASP A 114 0.67 -18.46 -7.54
N TRP A 115 1.43 -17.58 -6.86
CA TRP A 115 1.30 -16.12 -6.97
C TRP A 115 1.25 -15.61 -8.42
N LYS A 116 2.06 -16.18 -9.32
CA LYS A 116 2.10 -15.79 -10.73
C LYS A 116 0.76 -15.94 -11.45
N THR A 117 -0.04 -16.94 -11.09
CA THR A 117 -1.26 -17.29 -11.83
C THR A 117 -2.50 -16.64 -11.26
N VAL A 118 -2.54 -16.31 -9.97
CA VAL A 118 -3.75 -15.75 -9.36
C VAL A 118 -3.60 -14.32 -8.87
N CYS A 119 -2.40 -13.82 -8.59
CA CYS A 119 -2.25 -12.47 -8.01
C CYS A 119 -2.36 -11.34 -9.02
N PHE A 120 -2.41 -11.62 -10.33
CA PHE A 120 -2.44 -10.59 -11.37
C PHE A 120 -3.53 -10.81 -12.42
N THR A 121 -4.05 -9.71 -12.96
CA THR A 121 -4.98 -9.73 -14.10
C THR A 121 -4.26 -9.78 -15.45
N ASP A 122 -3.11 -9.11 -15.55
CA ASP A 122 -2.33 -8.93 -16.80
C ASP A 122 -0.81 -9.09 -16.58
N GLY A 123 -0.42 -9.60 -15.41
CA GLY A 123 0.96 -9.75 -14.97
C GLY A 123 1.58 -8.50 -14.31
N ILE A 124 0.85 -7.38 -14.25
CA ILE A 124 1.26 -6.13 -13.56
C ILE A 124 0.25 -5.75 -12.48
N HIS A 125 -1.03 -5.63 -12.87
CA HIS A 125 -2.07 -5.17 -11.96
C HIS A 125 -2.60 -6.33 -11.12
N LEU A 126 -2.83 -6.04 -9.84
CA LEU A 126 -3.30 -7.04 -8.89
C LEU A 126 -4.73 -7.50 -9.23
N SER A 127 -4.97 -8.79 -9.11
CA SER A 127 -6.32 -9.36 -9.06
C SER A 127 -7.01 -9.05 -7.73
N SER A 128 -8.22 -9.56 -7.54
CA SER A 128 -8.90 -9.50 -6.23
C SER A 128 -8.09 -10.24 -5.17
N GLU A 129 -7.55 -11.41 -5.50
CA GLU A 129 -6.71 -12.22 -4.61
C GLU A 129 -5.38 -11.52 -4.29
N GLY A 130 -4.73 -10.92 -5.29
CA GLY A 130 -3.52 -10.13 -5.07
C GLY A 130 -3.78 -8.92 -4.17
N SER A 131 -4.89 -8.22 -4.40
CA SER A 131 -5.29 -7.06 -3.59
C SER A 131 -5.66 -7.46 -2.16
N LYS A 132 -6.29 -8.62 -1.97
CA LYS A 132 -6.61 -9.17 -0.65
C LYS A 132 -5.33 -9.43 0.16
N LEU A 133 -4.32 -10.04 -0.47
CA LEU A 133 -3.02 -10.28 0.18
C LEU A 133 -2.37 -8.96 0.63
N VAL A 134 -2.35 -7.95 -0.24
CA VAL A 134 -1.82 -6.61 0.12
C VAL A 134 -2.61 -6.00 1.29
N GLY A 135 -3.93 -6.11 1.28
CA GLY A 135 -4.78 -5.65 2.38
C GLY A 135 -4.48 -6.35 3.71
N GLU A 136 -4.24 -7.66 3.68
CA GLU A 136 -3.84 -8.43 4.86
C GLU A 136 -2.49 -7.97 5.43
N GLU A 137 -1.51 -7.68 4.57
CA GLU A 137 -0.20 -7.15 5.00
C GLU A 137 -0.33 -5.74 5.60
N ILE A 138 -1.16 -4.88 5.02
CA ILE A 138 -1.45 -3.55 5.57
C ILE A 138 -2.09 -3.69 6.96
N LEU A 139 -3.09 -4.55 7.11
CA LEU A 139 -3.76 -4.77 8.40
C LEU A 139 -2.82 -5.33 9.46
N LYS A 140 -1.89 -6.23 9.08
CA LYS A 140 -0.85 -6.73 10.00
C LYS A 140 0.06 -5.59 10.45
N ALA A 141 0.52 -4.74 9.53
CA ALA A 141 1.36 -3.60 9.87
C ALA A 141 0.63 -2.57 10.76
N LEU A 142 -0.67 -2.33 10.53
CA LEU A 142 -1.47 -1.43 11.36
C LEU A 142 -1.79 -2.00 12.74
N ALA A 143 -1.85 -3.32 12.90
CA ALA A 143 -2.06 -3.95 14.21
C ALA A 143 -0.87 -3.73 15.16
N GLU A 144 0.32 -3.44 14.63
CA GLU A 144 1.51 -3.08 15.40
C GLU A 144 1.51 -1.60 15.84
N GLU A 145 0.60 -0.78 15.30
CA GLU A 145 0.45 0.66 15.60
C GLU A 145 -0.85 0.89 16.40
N PRO A 146 -0.79 1.00 17.75
CA PRO A 146 -2.00 1.03 18.59
C PRO A 146 -2.96 2.17 18.27
N SER A 147 -2.44 3.31 17.80
CA SER A 147 -3.20 4.50 17.41
C SER A 147 -4.02 4.32 16.12
N LEU A 148 -3.68 3.32 15.29
CA LEU A 148 -4.32 3.06 14.00
C LEU A 148 -4.97 1.68 13.90
N CYS A 149 -4.88 0.87 14.94
CA CYS A 149 -5.58 -0.40 15.00
C CYS A 149 -7.09 -0.15 14.94
N TRP A 150 -7.76 -0.67 13.90
CA TRP A 150 -9.19 -0.43 13.66
C TRP A 150 -10.08 -0.89 14.83
N ARG A 151 -9.62 -1.84 15.65
CA ARG A 151 -10.32 -2.29 16.86
C ARG A 151 -10.28 -1.28 18.02
N SER A 152 -9.33 -0.35 17.96
CA SER A 152 -9.13 0.71 18.97
C SER A 152 -9.74 2.04 18.53
N LEU A 153 -10.13 2.18 17.26
CA LEU A 153 -10.75 3.40 16.76
C LEU A 153 -12.20 3.48 17.27
N PRO A 154 -12.65 4.65 17.73
CA PRO A 154 -14.04 4.83 18.15
C PRO A 154 -14.96 4.63 16.95
N THR A 155 -16.09 3.96 17.17
CA THR A 155 -17.16 3.91 16.18
C THR A 155 -17.74 5.32 16.05
N GLU A 156 -17.72 5.89 14.85
CA GLU A 156 -18.41 7.15 14.61
C GLU A 156 -19.92 6.91 14.68
N PHE A 157 -20.64 7.79 15.41
CA PHE A 157 -22.08 7.70 15.65
C PHE A 157 -22.49 6.45 16.44
N ASP A 158 -21.80 6.18 17.56
CA ASP A 158 -22.13 5.10 18.51
C ASP A 158 -23.31 5.43 19.45
N GLU A 159 -24.00 6.54 19.21
CA GLU A 159 -25.13 7.01 20.00
C GLU A 159 -26.37 6.14 19.79
N ASP A 160 -27.14 5.92 20.86
CA ASP A 160 -28.43 5.22 20.77
C ASP A 160 -29.37 5.98 19.81
N SER A 161 -29.90 5.27 18.82
CA SER A 161 -30.85 5.82 17.86
C SER A 161 -32.26 5.36 18.16
N VAL A 162 -33.25 6.24 17.94
CA VAL A 162 -34.67 5.85 17.97
C VAL A 162 -35.06 4.87 16.86
N PHE A 163 -34.18 4.69 15.87
CA PHE A 163 -34.34 3.74 14.78
C PHE A 163 -33.60 2.42 15.00
N ASP A 164 -32.94 2.25 16.15
CA ASP A 164 -32.28 0.99 16.48
C ASP A 164 -33.28 -0.16 16.64
N PRO A 165 -32.88 -1.40 16.33
CA PRO A 165 -33.68 -2.58 16.60
C PRO A 165 -34.04 -2.67 18.09
N VAL A 166 -35.21 -3.20 18.42
CA VAL A 166 -35.62 -3.41 19.82
C VAL A 166 -35.48 -4.88 20.24
N ASP A 167 -35.16 -5.11 21.51
CA ASP A 167 -35.20 -6.44 22.13
C ASP A 167 -36.64 -6.91 22.43
N GLU A 168 -36.78 -8.11 23.00
CA GLU A 168 -38.09 -8.67 23.38
C GLU A 168 -38.83 -7.82 24.44
N GLU A 169 -38.13 -6.91 25.13
CA GLU A 169 -38.65 -6.02 26.15
C GLU A 169 -38.98 -4.62 25.58
N GLY A 170 -38.71 -4.39 24.28
CA GLY A 170 -38.99 -3.13 23.59
C GLY A 170 -37.93 -2.05 23.81
N LYS A 171 -36.74 -2.41 24.31
CA LYS A 171 -35.62 -1.49 24.49
C LYS A 171 -34.73 -1.48 23.25
N ASN A 172 -34.32 -0.29 22.82
CA ASN A 172 -33.37 -0.14 21.72
C ASN A 172 -32.06 -0.87 22.02
N ILE A 173 -31.63 -1.68 21.06
CA ILE A 173 -30.36 -2.38 21.03
C ILE A 173 -29.44 -1.58 20.13
N ASN A 174 -28.51 -0.88 20.74
CA ASN A 174 -27.47 -0.19 20.00
C ASN A 174 -26.53 -1.20 19.33
N ILE A 175 -26.59 -1.26 18.00
CA ILE A 175 -25.83 -2.21 17.19
C ILE A 175 -24.37 -1.81 16.98
N SER A 176 -23.97 -0.59 17.37
CA SER A 176 -22.57 -0.12 17.25
C SER A 176 -21.61 -0.85 18.20
N ASN A 177 -22.14 -1.53 19.22
CA ASN A 177 -21.38 -2.28 20.23
C ASN A 177 -21.32 -3.80 19.98
N LEU A 178 -21.89 -4.29 18.87
CA LEU A 178 -21.92 -5.71 18.50
C LEU A 178 -20.70 -6.17 17.68
#